data_AF-A0A6J8CT14-F1
#
_entry.id   AF-A0A6J8CT14-F1
#
_cell.length_a   1.000
_cell.length_b   1.000
_cell.length_c   1.000
_cell.angle_alpha   90.00
_cell.angle_beta   90.00
_cell.angle_gamma   90.00
#
_symmetry.space_group_name_H-M   'P 1'
#
loop_
_entity.id
_entity.type
_entity.pdbx_description
1 polymer ?
#
loop_
_entity_poly.entity_id
_entity_poly.type
_entity_poly.pdbx_seq_one_letter_code
_entity_poly.pdbx_strand_id
1 'polypeptide(L)'
;MQTPKASGSLLGQGFVNTANAWSSLSESLRIRDINLSSNRITTLPKGFFMYKFDQLSSHNMSHNNLTVFLQFNSSIKILNLIDLTFNSITRFVDNDIDQIEKLGEVDLLLKGNPFQCVCKTLQFLKCLGKSERVRDILDVTCVTDTASRTFMIEVISYLKTFEISCKPKFWLPFAVSITSINIFGMISIIY
;
A
#
# COMPACT_ATOMS: atom_id res chain seq x y z
N MET A 1 8.07 14.91 -27.85
CA MET A 1 8.98 15.25 -26.73
C MET A 1 9.35 13.92 -26.07
N GLN A 2 10.65 13.60 -25.97
CA GLN A 2 11.11 12.40 -25.27
C GLN A 2 10.85 12.57 -23.77
N THR A 3 10.29 11.55 -23.13
CA THR A 3 10.18 11.51 -21.68
C THR A 3 11.58 11.39 -21.09
N PRO A 4 11.99 12.25 -20.14
CA PRO A 4 13.29 12.13 -19.51
C PRO A 4 13.36 10.78 -18.78
N LYS A 5 14.18 9.87 -19.31
CA LYS A 5 14.51 8.60 -18.69
C LYS A 5 15.85 8.74 -17.98
N ALA A 6 15.83 8.69 -16.66
CA ALA A 6 17.06 8.52 -15.90
C ALA A 6 17.38 7.02 -15.85
N SER A 7 18.39 6.56 -16.60
CA SER A 7 18.90 5.19 -16.50
C SER A 7 20.42 5.19 -16.43
N GLY A 8 20.99 4.59 -15.39
CA GLY A 8 22.44 4.52 -15.16
C GLY A 8 22.80 4.66 -13.68
N SER A 9 24.00 4.18 -13.32
CA SER A 9 24.56 4.00 -11.97
C SER A 9 24.48 5.19 -11.00
N LEU A 10 24.07 6.38 -11.45
CA LEU A 10 23.83 7.58 -10.64
C LEU A 10 22.63 7.44 -9.67
N LEU A 11 21.68 6.53 -9.94
CA LEU A 11 20.44 6.42 -9.16
C LEU A 11 20.52 5.49 -7.95
N GLY A 12 21.54 4.64 -7.86
CA GLY A 12 21.60 3.55 -6.87
C GLY A 12 22.04 3.99 -5.45
N GLN A 13 22.87 5.03 -5.34
CA GLN A 13 23.36 5.54 -4.05
C GLN A 13 23.48 7.08 -3.97
N GLY A 14 23.60 7.79 -5.10
CA GLY A 14 23.74 9.26 -5.13
C GLY A 14 22.42 10.05 -5.13
N PHE A 15 21.29 9.41 -5.48
CA PHE A 15 19.99 10.09 -5.62
C PHE A 15 19.28 10.40 -4.31
N VAL A 16 19.72 9.72 -3.23
CA VAL A 16 19.14 9.81 -1.88
C VAL A 16 19.41 11.17 -1.23
N ASN A 17 20.38 11.96 -1.73
CA ASN A 17 20.95 13.08 -0.98
C ASN A 17 20.72 14.49 -1.54
N THR A 18 19.81 14.67 -2.51
CA THR A 18 19.61 15.99 -3.13
C THR A 18 18.14 16.34 -3.31
N ALA A 19 17.41 16.59 -2.21
CA ALA A 19 16.10 17.25 -2.28
C ALA A 19 16.18 18.56 -3.10
N ASN A 20 17.32 19.25 -3.05
CA ASN A 20 17.60 20.46 -3.82
C ASN A 20 17.74 20.20 -5.33
N ALA A 21 18.18 19.01 -5.75
CA ALA A 21 18.24 18.68 -7.17
C ALA A 21 16.83 18.48 -7.75
N TRP A 22 15.91 17.93 -6.95
CA TRP A 22 14.52 17.74 -7.38
C TRP A 22 13.72 19.03 -7.42
N SER A 23 13.94 19.95 -6.47
CA SER A 23 13.36 21.29 -6.57
C SER A 23 13.83 21.98 -7.85
N SER A 24 15.13 21.98 -8.13
CA SER A 24 15.68 22.57 -9.35
C SER A 24 15.24 21.86 -10.63
N LEU A 25 15.09 20.52 -10.63
CA LEU A 25 14.55 19.77 -11.76
C LEU A 25 13.06 20.05 -11.97
N SER A 26 12.28 20.21 -10.89
CA SER A 26 10.86 20.55 -11.00
C SER A 26 10.63 21.99 -11.50
N GLU A 27 11.53 22.92 -11.13
CA GLU A 27 11.44 24.33 -11.49
C GLU A 27 11.99 24.63 -12.89
N SER A 28 13.05 23.92 -13.33
CA SER A 28 13.72 24.18 -14.62
C SER A 28 13.07 23.48 -15.81
N LEU A 29 12.21 22.50 -15.55
CA LEU A 29 11.86 21.48 -16.52
C LEU A 29 10.34 21.32 -16.47
N ARG A 30 9.65 21.74 -17.54
CA ARG A 30 8.20 21.53 -17.77
C ARG A 30 7.91 20.04 -18.04
N ILE A 31 8.32 19.17 -17.12
CA ILE A 31 8.20 17.73 -17.25
C ILE A 31 6.72 17.38 -17.14
N ARG A 32 6.20 16.74 -18.18
CA ARG A 32 4.85 16.13 -18.16
C ARG A 32 4.88 14.66 -17.78
N ASP A 33 6.03 14.00 -17.98
CA ASP A 33 6.19 12.57 -17.77
C ASP A 33 7.56 12.27 -17.14
N ILE A 34 7.57 11.55 -16.02
CA ILE A 34 8.81 11.08 -15.36
C ILE A 34 8.92 9.57 -15.56
N ASN A 35 10.04 9.09 -16.12
CA ASN A 35 10.31 7.66 -16.26
C ASN A 35 11.58 7.25 -15.51
N LEU A 36 11.39 6.61 -14.36
CA LEU A 36 12.42 6.02 -13.50
C LEU A 36 12.35 4.48 -13.50
N SER A 37 11.61 3.89 -14.43
CA SER A 37 11.41 2.43 -14.47
C SER A 37 12.71 1.66 -14.68
N SER A 38 12.73 0.40 -14.21
CA SER A 38 13.86 -0.53 -14.40
C SER A 38 15.17 -0.03 -13.80
N ASN A 39 15.11 0.49 -12.57
CA ASN A 39 16.27 0.92 -11.79
C ASN A 39 16.37 0.10 -10.49
N ARG A 40 17.24 0.53 -9.57
CA ARG A 40 17.44 -0.11 -8.26
C ARG A 40 17.06 0.82 -7.11
N ILE A 41 16.06 1.68 -7.34
CA ILE A 41 15.65 2.69 -6.36
C ILE A 41 14.96 1.98 -5.19
N THR A 42 15.45 2.20 -3.98
CA THR A 42 14.89 1.62 -2.74
C THR A 42 14.01 2.63 -1.99
N THR A 43 14.33 3.91 -2.11
CA THR A 43 13.61 5.01 -1.45
C THR A 43 13.52 6.21 -2.38
N LEU A 44 12.45 6.99 -2.22
CA LEU A 44 12.30 8.29 -2.87
C LEU A 44 12.68 9.39 -1.86
N PRO A 45 13.22 10.53 -2.34
CA PRO A 45 13.46 11.68 -1.48
C PRO A 45 12.19 12.15 -0.79
N LYS A 46 12.34 12.69 0.42
CA LYS A 46 11.23 13.29 1.15
C LYS A 46 10.62 14.42 0.30
N GLY A 47 9.30 14.37 0.13
CA GLY A 47 8.58 15.36 -0.66
C GLY A 47 8.75 15.23 -2.17
N PHE A 48 9.18 14.07 -2.68
CA PHE A 48 9.27 13.79 -4.12
C PHE A 48 7.97 14.14 -4.88
N PHE A 49 6.81 13.87 -4.27
CA PHE A 49 5.50 14.22 -4.83
C PHE A 49 4.95 15.57 -4.33
N MET A 50 5.76 16.37 -3.64
CA MET A 50 5.39 17.70 -3.16
C MET A 50 5.77 18.82 -4.12
N TYR A 51 6.64 18.53 -5.08
CA TYR A 51 7.06 19.51 -6.09
C TYR A 51 5.92 19.78 -7.07
N LYS A 52 5.70 21.07 -7.39
CA LYS A 52 4.62 21.51 -8.27
C LYS A 52 4.91 21.08 -9.69
N PHE A 53 4.27 20.00 -10.07
CA PHE A 53 4.23 19.56 -11.43
C PHE A 53 2.91 19.98 -12.06
N ASP A 54 2.79 21.28 -12.36
CA ASP A 54 1.56 21.91 -12.85
C ASP A 54 1.07 21.34 -14.22
N GLN A 55 1.76 20.37 -14.82
CA GLN A 55 1.40 19.70 -16.08
C GLN A 55 1.68 18.18 -16.13
N LEU A 56 2.00 17.51 -15.01
CA LEU A 56 2.32 16.08 -15.07
C LEU A 56 1.08 15.22 -15.31
N SER A 57 1.26 14.20 -16.17
CA SER A 57 0.23 13.26 -16.61
C SER A 57 0.57 11.81 -16.25
N SER A 58 1.86 11.42 -16.22
CA SER A 58 2.28 10.05 -15.89
C SER A 58 3.65 9.96 -15.20
N HIS A 59 3.72 9.17 -14.12
CA HIS A 59 4.97 8.84 -13.42
C HIS A 59 5.21 7.34 -13.45
N ASN A 60 6.24 6.89 -14.17
CA ASN A 60 6.60 5.48 -14.23
C ASN A 60 7.80 5.18 -13.32
N MET A 61 7.57 4.44 -12.24
CA MET A 61 8.58 3.95 -11.30
C MET A 61 8.57 2.42 -11.20
N SER A 62 7.99 1.74 -12.19
CA SER A 62 7.91 0.28 -12.23
C SER A 62 9.29 -0.40 -12.21
N HIS A 63 9.35 -1.66 -11.78
CA HIS A 63 10.60 -2.44 -11.78
C HIS A 63 11.73 -1.76 -11.00
N ASN A 64 11.45 -1.44 -9.73
CA ASN A 64 12.42 -0.90 -8.77
C ASN A 64 12.35 -1.73 -7.47
N ASN A 65 12.97 -1.26 -6.40
CA ASN A 65 12.99 -1.95 -5.11
C ASN A 65 12.38 -1.08 -3.99
N LEU A 66 11.36 -0.28 -4.32
CA LEU A 66 10.73 0.66 -3.39
C LEU A 66 10.03 -0.10 -2.25
N THR A 67 10.38 0.23 -1.00
CA THR A 67 9.85 -0.48 0.19
C THR A 67 8.88 0.33 1.04
N VAL A 68 8.59 1.60 0.68
CA VAL A 68 7.57 2.56 1.17
C VAL A 68 8.17 3.94 1.45
N PHE A 69 7.56 5.00 0.88
CA PHE A 69 6.93 6.13 1.57
C PHE A 69 6.50 7.17 0.53
N LEU A 70 5.19 7.38 0.39
CA LEU A 70 4.64 8.34 -0.55
C LEU A 70 4.11 9.54 0.22
N GLN A 71 5.01 10.49 0.55
CA GLN A 71 4.59 11.79 1.03
C GLN A 71 4.07 12.63 -0.16
N PHE A 72 2.76 12.61 -0.34
CA PHE A 72 2.06 13.42 -1.33
C PHE A 72 1.73 14.82 -0.79
N ASN A 73 1.68 15.81 -1.68
CA ASN A 73 1.08 17.11 -1.40
C ASN A 73 -0.38 17.11 -1.90
N SER A 74 -1.29 17.67 -1.12
CA SER A 74 -2.72 17.81 -1.46
C SER A 74 -3.00 18.74 -2.65
N SER A 75 -1.98 19.37 -3.22
CA SER A 75 -2.10 20.30 -4.34
C SER A 75 -1.93 19.70 -5.74
N ILE A 76 -1.82 18.37 -5.90
CA ILE A 76 -1.79 17.72 -7.22
C ILE A 76 -3.21 17.81 -7.83
N LYS A 77 -3.41 18.75 -8.75
CA LYS A 77 -4.74 19.11 -9.31
C LYS A 77 -5.05 18.50 -10.68
N ILE A 78 -4.17 17.72 -11.28
CA ILE A 78 -4.32 17.22 -12.65
C ILE A 78 -4.07 15.72 -12.64
N LEU A 79 -5.00 14.96 -13.23
CA LEU A 79 -4.97 13.50 -13.43
C LEU A 79 -3.55 12.98 -13.67
N ASN A 80 -3.01 12.30 -12.66
CA ASN A 80 -1.66 11.76 -12.64
C ASN A 80 -1.75 10.26 -12.37
N LEU A 81 -1.37 9.46 -13.34
CA LEU A 81 -1.18 8.02 -13.16
C LEU A 81 0.21 7.78 -12.57
N ILE A 82 0.30 7.03 -11.47
CA ILE A 82 1.56 6.59 -10.87
C ILE A 82 1.69 5.08 -10.99
N ASP A 83 2.68 4.64 -11.75
CA ASP A 83 3.02 3.23 -11.92
C ASP A 83 4.10 2.82 -10.91
N LEU A 84 3.69 2.03 -9.92
CA LEU A 84 4.55 1.42 -8.89
C LEU A 84 4.65 -0.10 -9.07
N THR A 85 4.30 -0.63 -10.24
CA THR A 85 4.30 -2.07 -10.48
C THR A 85 5.69 -2.69 -10.30
N PHE A 86 5.75 -3.95 -9.89
CA PHE A 86 7.00 -4.69 -9.70
C PHE A 86 8.01 -3.96 -8.80
N ASN A 87 7.57 -3.58 -7.61
CA ASN A 87 8.39 -3.02 -6.54
C ASN A 87 8.38 -3.96 -5.31
N SER A 88 8.88 -3.49 -4.17
CA SER A 88 8.95 -4.23 -2.90
C SER A 88 7.98 -3.68 -1.84
N ILE A 89 6.84 -3.10 -2.27
CA ILE A 89 5.86 -2.51 -1.36
C ILE A 89 5.08 -3.63 -0.66
N THR A 90 5.13 -3.64 0.67
CA THR A 90 4.44 -4.66 1.48
C THR A 90 3.14 -4.18 2.08
N ARG A 91 2.99 -2.86 2.28
CA ARG A 91 1.81 -2.21 2.87
C ARG A 91 1.92 -0.70 2.71
N PHE A 92 0.81 0.02 2.82
CA PHE A 92 0.79 1.44 3.12
C PHE A 92 0.60 1.65 4.63
N VAL A 93 1.29 2.61 5.23
CA VAL A 93 1.02 3.01 6.63
C VAL A 93 -0.19 3.93 6.71
N ASP A 94 -0.76 4.11 7.90
CA ASP A 94 -1.94 4.97 8.10
C ASP A 94 -1.76 6.38 7.52
N ASN A 95 -0.58 6.98 7.69
CA ASN A 95 -0.27 8.28 7.09
C ASN A 95 -0.23 8.24 5.55
N ASP A 96 0.16 7.11 4.93
CA ASP A 96 0.11 6.97 3.47
C ASP A 96 -1.34 6.81 3.00
N ILE A 97 -2.16 6.08 3.74
CA ILE A 97 -3.59 5.85 3.46
C ILE A 97 -4.35 7.18 3.46
N ASP A 98 -4.18 7.99 4.51
CA ASP A 98 -4.80 9.31 4.61
C ASP A 98 -4.40 10.21 3.44
N GLN A 99 -3.16 10.09 2.95
CA GLN A 99 -2.68 10.87 1.82
C GLN A 99 -3.27 10.35 0.50
N ILE A 100 -3.38 9.03 0.32
CA ILE A 100 -4.04 8.40 -0.84
C ILE A 100 -5.54 8.77 -0.90
N GLU A 101 -6.22 8.86 0.24
CA GLU A 101 -7.62 9.31 0.28
C GLU A 101 -7.74 10.83 -0.02
N LYS A 102 -6.74 11.63 0.36
CA LYS A 102 -6.69 13.08 0.10
C LYS A 102 -6.12 13.45 -1.27
N LEU A 103 -5.61 12.48 -2.02
CA LEU A 103 -4.81 12.66 -3.23
C LEU A 103 -5.57 13.19 -4.46
N GLY A 104 -6.79 13.69 -4.31
CA GLY A 104 -7.52 14.29 -5.43
C GLY A 104 -7.88 13.26 -6.49
N GLU A 105 -7.31 13.34 -7.71
CA GLU A 105 -7.58 12.52 -8.93
C GLU A 105 -6.37 11.66 -9.37
N VAL A 106 -5.56 11.15 -8.44
CA VAL A 106 -4.42 10.28 -8.78
C VAL A 106 -4.86 8.82 -8.93
N ASP A 107 -4.43 8.19 -10.03
CA ASP A 107 -4.61 6.75 -10.30
C ASP A 107 -3.29 6.00 -10.00
N LEU A 108 -3.39 4.77 -9.52
CA LEU A 108 -2.28 3.93 -9.08
C LEU A 108 -2.26 2.59 -9.83
N LEU A 109 -1.06 2.14 -10.20
CA LEU A 109 -0.79 0.75 -10.60
C LEU A 109 0.15 0.09 -9.59
N LEU A 110 -0.27 -1.04 -9.03
CA LEU A 110 0.36 -1.68 -7.88
C LEU A 110 0.73 -3.16 -8.10
N LYS A 111 0.37 -3.77 -9.23
CA LYS A 111 0.66 -5.16 -9.58
C LYS A 111 2.12 -5.54 -9.33
N GLY A 112 2.33 -6.77 -8.88
CA GLY A 112 3.69 -7.33 -8.72
C GLY A 112 4.42 -6.89 -7.45
N ASN A 113 3.75 -6.18 -6.53
CA ASN A 113 4.28 -5.87 -5.20
C ASN A 113 3.95 -6.99 -4.18
N PRO A 114 4.82 -7.24 -3.19
CA PRO A 114 4.62 -8.25 -2.16
C PRO A 114 3.71 -7.74 -1.01
N PHE A 115 2.51 -7.26 -1.33
CA PHE A 115 1.57 -6.79 -0.32
C PHE A 115 1.24 -7.87 0.70
N GLN A 116 1.01 -7.49 1.95
CA GLN A 116 0.57 -8.40 3.00
C GLN A 116 -0.95 -8.26 3.19
N CYS A 117 -1.65 -9.38 3.25
CA CYS A 117 -3.06 -9.49 3.61
C CYS A 117 -3.17 -10.16 4.98
N VAL A 118 -2.77 -9.41 6.00
CA VAL A 118 -2.72 -9.85 7.40
C VAL A 118 -3.39 -8.80 8.28
N CYS A 119 -3.66 -9.12 9.54
CA CYS A 119 -4.35 -8.19 10.43
C CYS A 119 -3.63 -6.85 10.62
N LYS A 120 -2.30 -6.85 10.52
CA LYS A 120 -1.49 -5.63 10.57
C LYS A 120 -1.73 -4.67 9.38
N THR A 121 -2.28 -5.16 8.28
CA THR A 121 -2.57 -4.37 7.07
C THR A 121 -4.06 -4.14 6.84
N LEU A 122 -4.91 -4.43 7.83
CA LEU A 122 -6.37 -4.31 7.71
C LEU A 122 -6.83 -2.92 7.23
N GLN A 123 -6.23 -1.84 7.73
CA GLN A 123 -6.60 -0.48 7.31
C GLN A 123 -6.29 -0.21 5.84
N PHE A 124 -5.16 -0.70 5.35
CA PHE A 124 -4.80 -0.63 3.94
C PHE A 124 -5.83 -1.38 3.08
N LEU A 125 -6.24 -2.59 3.49
CA LEU A 125 -7.26 -3.36 2.78
C LEU A 125 -8.61 -2.64 2.75
N LYS A 126 -9.00 -1.99 3.86
CA LYS A 126 -10.20 -1.17 3.95
C LYS A 126 -10.16 0.05 3.03
N CYS A 127 -9.02 0.73 2.95
CA CYS A 127 -8.83 1.84 2.02
C CYS A 127 -8.97 1.38 0.57
N LEU A 128 -8.29 0.28 0.19
CA LEU A 128 -8.37 -0.26 -1.15
C LEU A 128 -9.78 -0.72 -1.54
N GLY A 129 -10.51 -1.36 -0.62
CA GLY A 129 -11.89 -1.75 -0.89
C GLY A 129 -12.85 -0.58 -1.12
N LYS A 130 -12.46 0.65 -0.74
CA LYS A 130 -13.24 1.88 -0.97
C LYS A 130 -12.70 2.73 -2.13
N SER A 131 -11.45 2.52 -2.54
CA SER A 131 -10.76 3.39 -3.48
C SER A 131 -10.92 2.90 -4.92
N GLU A 132 -11.48 3.73 -5.79
CA GLU A 132 -11.56 3.48 -7.23
C GLU A 132 -10.25 3.80 -7.98
N ARG A 133 -9.18 4.10 -7.25
CA ARG A 133 -7.94 4.66 -7.81
C ARG A 133 -6.89 3.64 -8.17
N VAL A 134 -7.01 2.41 -7.68
CA VAL A 134 -6.10 1.34 -8.09
C VAL A 134 -6.65 0.69 -9.35
N ARG A 135 -6.10 1.10 -10.49
CA ARG A 135 -6.62 0.74 -11.81
C ARG A 135 -6.36 -0.72 -12.18
N ASP A 136 -5.33 -1.33 -11.60
CA ASP A 136 -4.94 -2.72 -11.80
C ASP A 136 -5.32 -3.63 -10.62
N ILE A 137 -6.29 -3.24 -9.79
CA ILE A 137 -6.68 -3.97 -8.57
C ILE A 137 -6.99 -5.46 -8.80
N LEU A 138 -7.49 -5.80 -9.99
CA LEU A 138 -7.79 -7.19 -10.38
C LEU A 138 -6.53 -8.06 -10.49
N ASP A 139 -5.38 -7.47 -10.79
CA ASP A 139 -4.09 -8.14 -10.93
C ASP A 139 -3.23 -8.03 -9.66
N VAL A 140 -3.67 -7.27 -8.65
CA VAL A 140 -2.93 -7.12 -7.41
C VAL A 140 -3.09 -8.38 -6.58
N THR A 141 -1.95 -8.99 -6.22
CA THR A 141 -1.89 -10.13 -5.30
C THR A 141 -1.36 -9.70 -3.95
N CYS A 142 -1.68 -10.46 -2.91
CA CYS A 142 -1.07 -10.30 -1.59
C CYS A 142 -0.72 -11.66 -0.96
N VAL A 143 0.16 -11.59 0.03
CA VAL A 143 0.63 -12.71 0.83
C VAL A 143 -0.15 -12.75 2.14
N THR A 144 -0.77 -13.88 2.45
CA THR A 144 -1.52 -14.09 3.69
C THR A 144 -0.59 -14.45 4.85
N ASP A 145 -1.15 -14.61 6.05
CA ASP A 145 -0.46 -15.10 7.24
C ASP A 145 0.10 -16.53 7.07
N THR A 146 -0.55 -17.34 6.24
CA THR A 146 -0.07 -18.68 5.83
C THR A 146 1.01 -18.68 4.75
N ALA A 147 1.52 -17.51 4.38
CA ALA A 147 2.48 -17.30 3.27
C ALA A 147 1.94 -17.71 1.88
N SER A 148 0.63 -17.97 1.75
CA SER A 148 -0.01 -18.20 0.46
C SER A 148 -0.23 -16.87 -0.28
N ARG A 149 -0.17 -16.91 -1.61
CA ARG A 149 -0.56 -15.78 -2.47
C ARG A 149 -2.01 -15.92 -2.90
N THR A 150 -2.76 -14.83 -2.81
CA THR A 150 -4.17 -14.71 -3.23
C THR A 150 -4.37 -13.38 -3.96
N PHE A 151 -5.43 -13.27 -4.74
CA PHE A 151 -5.83 -12.00 -5.34
C PHE A 151 -6.39 -11.07 -4.27
N MET A 152 -5.98 -9.81 -4.32
CA MET A 152 -6.39 -8.81 -3.34
C MET A 152 -7.90 -8.57 -3.36
N ILE A 153 -8.52 -8.66 -4.54
CA ILE A 153 -9.96 -8.52 -4.69
C ILE A 153 -10.74 -9.63 -3.97
N GLU A 154 -10.19 -10.85 -3.89
CA GLU A 154 -10.78 -11.94 -3.12
C GLU A 154 -10.81 -11.55 -1.64
N VAL A 155 -9.68 -11.09 -1.08
CA VAL A 155 -9.60 -10.64 0.32
C VAL A 155 -10.56 -9.49 0.62
N ILE A 156 -10.65 -8.51 -0.28
CA ILE A 156 -11.57 -7.38 -0.16
C ILE A 156 -13.04 -7.84 -0.18
N SER A 157 -13.39 -8.86 -0.96
CA SER A 157 -14.78 -9.37 -1.07
C SER A 157 -15.34 -9.89 0.26
N TYR A 158 -14.49 -10.44 1.14
CA TYR A 158 -14.88 -10.93 2.48
C TYR A 158 -14.27 -10.11 3.62
N LEU A 159 -13.96 -8.83 3.37
CA LEU A 159 -13.27 -7.95 4.31
C LEU A 159 -13.94 -7.85 5.69
N LYS A 160 -15.27 -7.92 5.75
CA LYS A 160 -16.02 -7.94 7.03
C LYS A 160 -15.65 -9.14 7.89
N THR A 161 -15.56 -10.33 7.29
CA THR A 161 -15.19 -11.56 7.98
C THR A 161 -13.70 -11.54 8.37
N PHE A 162 -12.86 -11.03 7.49
CA PHE A 162 -11.43 -10.84 7.76
C PHE A 162 -11.18 -9.87 8.93
N GLU A 163 -11.94 -8.78 9.02
CA GLU A 163 -11.86 -7.87 10.16
C GLU A 163 -12.23 -8.55 11.50
N ILE A 164 -13.21 -9.45 11.48
CA ILE A 164 -13.60 -10.21 12.68
C ILE A 164 -12.48 -11.16 13.11
N SER A 165 -11.84 -11.86 12.16
CA SER A 165 -10.74 -12.79 12.47
C SER A 165 -9.52 -12.09 13.07
N CYS A 166 -9.35 -10.79 12.80
CA CYS A 166 -8.29 -9.96 13.35
C CYS A 166 -8.52 -9.48 14.77
N LYS A 167 -9.73 -9.63 15.32
CA LYS A 167 -9.98 -9.30 16.72
C LYS A 167 -9.33 -10.36 17.63
N PRO A 168 -8.69 -9.95 18.73
CA PRO A 168 -8.14 -10.90 19.69
C PRO A 168 -9.27 -11.82 20.18
N LYS A 169 -9.05 -13.13 20.12
CA LYS A 169 -10.02 -14.16 20.54
C LYS A 169 -10.04 -14.27 22.07
N PHE A 170 -10.41 -13.18 22.75
CA PHE A 170 -10.43 -13.08 24.20
C PHE A 170 -11.54 -13.95 24.85
N TRP A 171 -12.49 -14.44 24.05
CA TRP A 171 -13.69 -15.16 24.51
C TRP A 171 -13.57 -16.69 24.49
N LEU A 172 -12.50 -17.25 23.92
CA LEU A 172 -12.28 -18.70 23.90
C LEU A 172 -12.26 -19.35 25.31
N PRO A 173 -11.77 -18.69 26.39
CA PRO A 173 -11.83 -19.28 27.73
C PRO A 173 -13.24 -19.27 28.34
N PHE A 174 -14.11 -18.33 27.96
CA PHE A 174 -15.43 -18.18 28.59
C PHE A 174 -16.47 -19.17 28.05
N ALA A 175 -16.29 -19.68 26.82
CA ALA A 175 -17.17 -20.69 26.25
C ALA A 175 -16.95 -22.10 26.85
N VAL A 176 -15.76 -22.38 27.39
CA VAL A 176 -15.41 -23.69 27.98
C VAL A 176 -15.91 -23.82 29.43
N SER A 177 -16.17 -22.72 30.13
CA SER A 177 -16.53 -22.74 31.56
C SER A 177 -18.00 -23.02 31.85
N ILE A 178 -18.90 -22.93 30.85
CA ILE A 178 -20.36 -23.11 31.05
C ILE A 178 -20.77 -24.59 31.04
N THR A 179 -19.98 -25.49 30.43
CA THR A 179 -20.30 -26.94 30.43
C THR A 179 -19.86 -27.65 31.71
N SER A 180 -18.99 -27.04 32.52
CA SER A 180 -18.46 -27.62 33.76
C SER A 180 -19.31 -27.35 35.02
N ILE A 181 -20.37 -26.54 34.95
CA ILE A 181 -21.19 -26.19 36.13
C ILE A 181 -22.40 -27.14 36.34
N ASN A 182 -22.74 -28.00 35.37
CA ASN A 182 -23.94 -28.86 35.47
C ASN A 182 -23.69 -30.35 35.84
N ILE A 183 -22.50 -30.73 36.34
CA ILE A 183 -22.22 -32.14 36.70
C ILE A 183 -22.14 -32.38 38.23
N PHE A 184 -22.13 -31.35 39.07
CA PHE A 184 -22.00 -31.52 40.53
C PHE A 184 -23.32 -31.53 41.34
N GLY A 185 -24.48 -31.48 40.68
CA GLY A 185 -25.80 -31.39 41.35
C GLY A 185 -26.65 -32.66 41.42
N MET A 186 -26.16 -33.82 40.93
CA MET A 186 -26.99 -35.04 40.77
C MET A 186 -26.30 -36.31 41.34
N ILE A 187 -25.58 -36.20 42.45
CA ILE A 187 -25.13 -37.38 43.22
C ILE A 187 -25.25 -37.08 44.71
N SER A 188 -26.46 -37.19 45.29
CA SER A 188 -26.67 -37.31 46.77
C SER A 188 -28.09 -37.75 47.20
N ILE A 189 -28.86 -38.47 46.36
CA ILE A 189 -30.06 -39.16 46.83
C ILE A 189 -30.12 -40.53 46.13
N ILE A 190 -30.35 -41.60 46.90
CA ILE A 190 -30.29 -43.04 46.56
C ILE A 190 -28.93 -43.69 46.89
N TYR A 191 -28.60 -43.81 48.18
CA TYR A 191 -28.74 -45.06 48.96
C TYR A 191 -28.49 -44.77 50.45
#